data_AF-A0A7Y6ZHB0-F1
#
_entry.id   AF-A0A7Y6ZHB0-F1
#
_cell.length_a   1.000
_cell.length_b   1.000
_cell.length_c   1.000
_cell.angle_alpha   90.00
_cell.angle_beta   90.00
_cell.angle_gamma   90.00
#
_symmetry.space_group_name_H-M   'P 1'
#
loop_
_entity.id
_entity.type
_entity.pdbx_description
1 polymer ?
#
loop_
_entity_poly.entity_id
_entity_poly.type
_entity_poly.pdbx_seq_one_letter_code
_entity_poly.pdbx_strand_id
1 'polypeptide(L)'
;MQKISIVWLKRDLRLHDHPPLWHAIHAGYPVLILYIFEPSLISAPQSDDRHWRFVWESLQDLTLQLQSFQASIEIFHAEALDVFEKITQDFQVQAVYSHLETGIGITFERDKRVSKFLKERNIDWFEFSQQGVQRGRKNRKGWRENWFAYAKTPIQEISLNKIQLISLSKEFHSKFHQKPIPESWKTPVKDMQKGGERMGWRYLKSFLDDRVKNYNWHISKPELSRTGCSRLSPYLAWGCLSIRQVFQASENKKEEGKSIR
;
A
#
# COMPACT_ATOMS: atom_id res chain seq x y z
N MET A 1 5.62 -11.34 -27.44
CA MET A 1 5.82 -11.13 -25.99
C MET A 1 4.48 -11.21 -25.30
N GLN A 2 4.39 -11.89 -24.16
CA GLN A 2 3.13 -11.97 -23.40
C GLN A 2 2.67 -10.56 -23.00
N LYS A 3 1.38 -10.26 -23.15
CA LYS A 3 0.77 -9.00 -22.71
C LYS A 3 0.44 -9.07 -21.23
N ILE A 4 0.82 -8.06 -20.47
CA ILE A 4 0.64 -8.04 -19.01
C ILE A 4 0.16 -6.67 -18.53
N SER A 5 -0.50 -6.63 -17.38
CA SER A 5 -0.71 -5.41 -16.58
C SER A 5 0.17 -5.46 -15.33
N ILE A 6 0.68 -4.31 -14.89
CA ILE A 6 1.49 -4.23 -13.67
C ILE A 6 0.70 -3.51 -12.59
N VAL A 7 0.57 -4.10 -11.41
CA VAL A 7 0.13 -3.40 -10.19
C VAL A 7 1.36 -3.09 -9.37
N TRP A 8 1.74 -1.82 -9.31
CA TRP A 8 2.94 -1.38 -8.58
C TRP A 8 2.58 -0.89 -7.17
N LEU A 9 2.82 -1.76 -6.20
CA LEU A 9 2.67 -1.46 -4.77
C LEU A 9 3.83 -0.58 -4.29
N LYS A 10 3.49 0.42 -3.49
CA LYS A 10 4.44 1.38 -2.89
C LYS A 10 4.13 1.60 -1.40
N ARG A 11 3.16 2.46 -1.08
CA ARG A 11 2.73 2.74 0.31
C ARG A 11 1.28 2.36 0.55
N ASP A 12 0.81 1.34 -0.16
CA ASP A 12 -0.56 0.84 -0.26
C ASP A 12 -0.62 -0.67 -0.03
N LEU A 13 0.04 -1.15 1.03
CA LEU A 13 0.28 -2.57 1.32
C LEU A 13 -0.98 -3.29 1.85
N ARG A 14 -2.02 -3.38 1.01
CA ARG A 14 -3.32 -4.03 1.26
C ARG A 14 -3.90 -4.62 -0.03
N LEU A 15 -4.80 -5.60 0.09
CA LEU A 15 -5.57 -6.13 -1.04
C LEU A 15 -6.98 -5.57 -1.11
N HIS A 16 -7.54 -5.08 0.01
CA HIS A 16 -8.90 -4.54 0.04
C HIS A 16 -8.91 -3.04 -0.26
N ASP A 17 -10.03 -2.54 -0.79
CA ASP A 17 -10.19 -1.13 -1.13
C ASP A 17 -9.07 -0.59 -2.03
N HIS A 18 -8.65 -1.38 -3.03
CA HIS A 18 -7.45 -1.14 -3.83
C HIS A 18 -7.77 -0.91 -5.33
N PRO A 19 -8.23 0.28 -5.73
CA PRO A 19 -8.60 0.58 -7.12
C PRO A 19 -7.58 0.18 -8.18
N PRO A 20 -6.26 0.37 -8.01
CA PRO A 20 -5.29 -0.08 -9.01
C PRO A 20 -5.35 -1.60 -9.28
N LEU A 21 -5.60 -2.40 -8.24
CA LEU A 21 -5.70 -3.85 -8.36
C LEU A 21 -7.01 -4.24 -9.02
N TRP A 22 -8.11 -3.57 -8.65
CA TRP A 22 -9.41 -3.75 -9.28
C TRP A 22 -9.35 -3.46 -10.79
N HIS A 23 -8.75 -2.34 -11.20
CA HIS A 23 -8.64 -1.97 -12.61
C HIS A 23 -7.75 -2.94 -13.39
N ALA A 24 -6.62 -3.38 -12.81
CA ALA A 24 -5.77 -4.37 -13.46
C ALA A 24 -6.49 -5.70 -13.70
N ILE A 25 -7.29 -6.18 -12.75
CA ILE A 25 -8.12 -7.39 -12.91
C ILE A 25 -9.14 -7.21 -14.05
N HIS A 26 -9.81 -6.05 -14.10
CA HIS A 26 -10.87 -5.79 -15.09
C HIS A 26 -10.33 -5.44 -16.48
N ALA A 27 -9.04 -5.13 -16.61
CA ALA A 27 -8.38 -4.98 -17.90
C ALA A 27 -8.26 -6.30 -18.68
N GLY A 28 -8.43 -7.45 -18.01
CA GLY A 28 -8.47 -8.77 -18.66
C GLY A 28 -7.11 -9.29 -19.14
N TYR A 29 -6.01 -8.71 -18.67
CA TYR A 29 -4.65 -9.19 -18.93
C TYR A 29 -4.06 -9.86 -17.69
N PRO A 30 -3.11 -10.80 -17.87
CA PRO A 30 -2.32 -11.31 -16.76
C PRO A 30 -1.67 -10.17 -15.96
N VAL A 31 -1.78 -10.24 -14.64
CA VAL A 31 -1.37 -9.19 -13.70
C VAL A 31 -0.06 -9.58 -13.02
N LEU A 32 0.89 -8.65 -13.02
CA LEU A 32 2.13 -8.71 -12.26
C LEU A 32 2.00 -7.79 -11.05
N ILE A 33 1.95 -8.33 -9.82
CA ILE A 33 1.98 -7.52 -8.61
C ILE A 33 3.45 -7.30 -8.22
N LEU A 34 3.87 -6.04 -8.21
CA LEU A 34 5.27 -5.64 -8.08
C LEU A 34 5.48 -4.77 -6.84
N TYR A 35 6.49 -5.10 -6.04
CA TYR A 35 7.03 -4.23 -4.99
C TYR A 35 8.55 -4.10 -5.14
N ILE A 36 9.09 -2.91 -4.93
CA ILE A 36 10.52 -2.64 -5.16
C ILE A 36 11.11 -1.97 -3.91
N PHE A 37 12.10 -2.63 -3.31
CA PHE A 37 12.98 -2.10 -2.29
C PHE A 37 14.13 -1.32 -2.95
N GLU A 38 13.93 -0.02 -3.12
CA GLU A 38 14.89 0.86 -3.80
C GLU A 38 16.09 1.20 -2.88
N PRO A 39 17.34 0.88 -3.27
CA PRO A 39 18.54 1.24 -2.49
C PRO A 39 18.60 2.71 -2.11
N SER A 40 18.23 3.62 -3.02
CA SER A 40 18.19 5.06 -2.79
C SER A 40 17.20 5.46 -1.69
N LEU A 41 16.04 4.80 -1.64
CA LEU A 41 15.04 5.03 -0.60
C LEU A 41 15.43 4.40 0.73
N ILE A 42 16.03 3.21 0.71
CA ILE A 42 16.51 2.53 1.93
C ILE A 42 17.58 3.36 2.63
N SER A 43 18.49 3.96 1.86
CA SER A 43 19.60 4.79 2.37
C SER A 43 19.21 6.24 2.68
N ALA A 44 17.97 6.63 2.41
CA ALA A 44 17.50 7.99 2.67
C ALA A 44 17.52 8.32 4.17
N PRO A 45 17.84 9.56 4.58
CA PRO A 45 17.87 9.95 6.01
C PRO A 45 16.55 9.76 6.77
N GLN A 46 15.43 9.68 6.05
CA GLN A 46 14.09 9.49 6.62
C GLN A 46 13.74 8.00 6.82
N SER A 47 14.61 7.10 6.36
CA SER A 47 14.42 5.66 6.40
C SER A 47 15.14 5.06 7.59
N ASP A 48 14.54 4.02 8.17
CA ASP A 48 15.07 3.31 9.33
C ASP A 48 14.66 1.83 9.23
N ASP A 49 15.42 0.95 9.86
CA ASP A 49 15.12 -0.49 9.91
C ASP A 49 13.73 -0.79 10.47
N ARG A 50 13.18 0.07 11.35
CA ARG A 50 11.80 -0.05 11.84
C ARG A 50 10.78 0.17 10.73
N HIS A 51 11.03 1.08 9.79
CA HIS A 51 10.15 1.27 8.63
C HIS A 51 10.17 0.03 7.75
N TRP A 52 11.37 -0.46 7.43
CA TRP A 52 11.53 -1.59 6.52
C TRP A 52 11.10 -2.93 7.10
N ARG A 53 11.27 -3.14 8.41
CA ARG A 53 10.66 -4.26 9.15
C ARG A 53 9.14 -4.25 9.00
N PHE A 54 8.50 -3.10 9.27
CA PHE A 54 7.04 -2.99 9.16
C PHE A 54 6.55 -3.27 7.73
N VAL A 55 7.26 -2.73 6.73
CA VAL A 55 6.98 -2.99 5.31
C VAL A 55 7.14 -4.47 4.98
N TRP A 56 8.24 -5.09 5.39
CA TRP A 56 8.49 -6.52 5.15
C TRP A 56 7.42 -7.40 5.78
N GLU A 57 7.07 -7.17 7.04
CA GLU A 57 5.96 -7.87 7.71
C GLU A 57 4.62 -7.68 6.99
N SER A 58 4.40 -6.50 6.40
CA SER A 58 3.20 -6.22 5.61
C SER A 58 3.17 -6.98 4.28
N LEU A 59 4.30 -7.06 3.57
CA LEU A 59 4.44 -7.85 2.35
C LEU A 59 4.29 -9.35 2.62
N GLN A 60 4.79 -9.83 3.76
CA GLN A 60 4.56 -11.20 4.22
C GLN A 60 3.08 -11.47 4.46
N ASP A 61 2.36 -10.53 5.11
CA ASP A 61 0.92 -10.64 5.32
C ASP A 61 0.14 -10.71 4.00
N LEU A 62 0.49 -9.89 3.01
CA LEU A 62 -0.11 -9.93 1.67
C LEU A 62 0.20 -11.23 0.93
N THR A 63 1.46 -11.68 0.97
CA THR A 63 1.87 -12.96 0.37
C THR A 63 1.03 -14.11 0.93
N LEU A 64 0.83 -14.17 2.25
CA LEU A 64 -0.02 -15.19 2.89
C LEU A 64 -1.48 -15.11 2.43
N GLN A 65 -2.02 -13.90 2.24
CA GLN A 65 -3.38 -13.73 1.72
C GLN A 65 -3.50 -14.19 0.24
N LEU A 66 -2.43 -13.99 -0.54
CA LEU A 66 -2.36 -14.38 -1.95
C LEU A 66 -2.09 -15.89 -2.16
N GLN A 67 -1.51 -16.61 -1.19
CA GLN A 67 -1.16 -18.04 -1.33
C GLN A 67 -2.31 -18.91 -1.85
N SER A 68 -3.55 -18.67 -1.39
CA SER A 68 -4.74 -19.43 -1.81
C SER A 68 -5.12 -19.21 -3.28
N PHE A 69 -4.60 -18.16 -3.90
CA PHE A 69 -4.82 -17.81 -5.31
C PHE A 69 -3.62 -18.18 -6.19
N GLN A 70 -2.70 -19.03 -5.68
CA GLN A 70 -1.45 -19.43 -6.36
C GLN A 70 -0.64 -18.22 -6.82
N ALA A 71 -0.61 -17.21 -5.96
CA ALA A 71 -0.19 -15.87 -6.28
C ALA A 71 0.98 -15.42 -5.41
N SER A 72 1.88 -14.64 -6.00
CA SER A 72 3.02 -14.03 -5.32
C SER A 72 3.12 -12.54 -5.64
N ILE A 73 3.71 -11.79 -4.71
CA ILE A 73 4.21 -10.45 -4.98
C ILE A 73 5.64 -10.63 -5.48
N GLU A 74 5.94 -10.06 -6.64
CA GLU A 74 7.30 -9.98 -7.15
C GLU A 74 8.04 -8.86 -6.43
N ILE A 75 9.06 -9.23 -5.66
CA ILE A 75 9.82 -8.31 -4.81
C ILE A 75 11.23 -8.17 -5.36
N PHE A 76 11.65 -6.94 -5.64
CA PHE A 76 12.99 -6.64 -6.14
C PHE A 76 13.76 -5.72 -5.18
N HIS A 77 15.07 -5.92 -5.08
CA HIS A 77 16.00 -4.95 -4.49
C HIS A 77 16.79 -4.26 -5.61
N ALA A 78 16.22 -3.20 -6.18
CA ALA A 78 16.78 -2.43 -7.28
C ALA A 78 16.09 -1.06 -7.36
N GLU A 79 16.56 -0.14 -8.19
CA GLU A 79 15.82 1.09 -8.47
C GLU A 79 14.61 0.78 -9.37
N ALA A 80 13.48 1.47 -9.18
CA ALA A 80 12.27 1.14 -9.93
C ALA A 80 12.45 1.23 -11.45
N LEU A 81 13.19 2.23 -11.93
CA LEU A 81 13.43 2.42 -13.36
C LEU A 81 14.13 1.20 -13.98
N ASP A 82 15.16 0.66 -13.33
CA ASP A 82 15.89 -0.53 -13.79
C ASP A 82 14.95 -1.73 -13.91
N VAL A 83 14.05 -1.90 -12.93
CA VAL A 83 13.06 -2.99 -12.93
C VAL A 83 12.07 -2.83 -14.08
N PHE A 84 11.50 -1.65 -14.27
CA PHE A 84 10.59 -1.37 -15.38
C PHE A 84 11.27 -1.53 -16.74
N GLU A 85 12.52 -1.08 -16.89
CA GLU A 85 13.30 -1.27 -18.11
C GLU A 85 13.42 -2.75 -18.48
N LYS A 86 13.79 -3.62 -17.53
CA LYS A 86 13.90 -5.07 -17.77
C LYS A 86 12.55 -5.73 -18.03
N ILE A 87 11.49 -5.36 -17.30
CA ILE A 87 10.16 -5.92 -17.53
C ILE A 87 9.70 -5.59 -18.97
N THR A 88 9.87 -4.35 -19.42
CA THR A 88 9.44 -3.94 -20.78
C THR A 88 10.27 -4.55 -21.92
N GLN A 89 11.45 -5.10 -21.62
CA GLN A 89 12.26 -5.85 -22.60
C GLN A 89 11.72 -7.26 -22.84
N ASP A 90 11.08 -7.87 -21.84
CA ASP A 90 10.62 -9.26 -21.88
C ASP A 90 9.10 -9.38 -22.08
N PHE A 91 8.34 -8.37 -21.65
CA PHE A 91 6.89 -8.37 -21.67
C PHE A 91 6.31 -7.16 -22.42
N GLN A 92 5.17 -7.39 -23.09
CA GLN A 92 4.39 -6.30 -23.67
C GLN A 92 3.49 -5.71 -22.58
N VAL A 93 4.01 -4.77 -21.80
CA VAL A 93 3.25 -4.10 -20.74
C VAL A 93 2.10 -3.28 -21.36
N GLN A 94 0.87 -3.66 -21.06
CA GLN A 94 -0.33 -2.93 -21.52
C GLN A 94 -0.51 -1.65 -20.72
N ALA A 95 -0.43 -1.76 -19.40
CA ALA A 95 -0.58 -0.62 -18.50
C ALA A 95 0.07 -0.89 -17.14
N VAL A 96 0.44 0.19 -16.47
CA VAL A 96 0.84 0.21 -15.06
C VAL A 96 -0.29 0.84 -14.25
N TYR A 97 -0.65 0.21 -13.15
CA TYR A 97 -1.66 0.68 -12.22
C TYR A 97 -1.02 0.84 -10.85
N SER A 98 -1.19 2.01 -10.22
CA SER A 98 -0.74 2.20 -8.86
C SER A 98 -1.50 3.29 -8.13
N HIS A 99 -1.40 3.33 -6.80
CA HIS A 99 -1.82 4.51 -6.08
C HIS A 99 -0.81 5.65 -6.27
N LEU A 100 -1.30 6.90 -6.29
CA LEU A 100 -0.51 8.11 -6.13
C LEU A 100 0.20 8.07 -4.78
N GLU A 101 1.53 8.15 -4.79
CA GLU A 101 2.29 8.20 -3.54
C GLU A 101 2.40 9.63 -3.01
N THR A 102 1.97 9.84 -1.77
CA THR A 102 2.31 11.03 -0.99
C THR A 102 3.56 10.76 -0.16
N GLY A 103 4.72 10.77 -0.83
CA GLY A 103 6.02 10.45 -0.25
C GLY A 103 6.95 11.66 -0.11
N ILE A 104 8.25 11.37 -0.02
CA ILE A 104 9.34 12.36 0.06
C ILE A 104 9.88 12.72 -1.33
N GLY A 105 10.76 13.73 -1.41
CA GLY A 105 11.31 14.24 -2.67
C GLY A 105 11.87 13.16 -3.60
N ILE A 106 12.61 12.18 -3.07
CA ILE A 106 13.19 11.11 -3.88
C ILE A 106 12.14 10.19 -4.52
N THR A 107 11.04 9.90 -3.81
CA THR A 107 9.93 9.09 -4.37
C THR A 107 9.17 9.86 -5.44
N PHE A 108 9.05 11.19 -5.30
CA PHE A 108 8.46 12.04 -6.32
C PHE A 108 9.32 12.15 -7.58
N GLU A 109 10.64 12.30 -7.43
CA GLU A 109 11.56 12.32 -8.58
C GLU A 109 11.66 10.94 -9.26
N ARG A 110 11.57 9.84 -8.49
CA ARG A 110 11.37 8.50 -9.05
C ARG A 110 10.11 8.43 -9.91
N ASP A 111 8.95 8.86 -9.40
CA ASP A 111 7.70 8.83 -10.16
C ASP A 111 7.82 9.63 -11.46
N LYS A 112 8.46 10.81 -11.44
CA LYS A 112 8.71 11.59 -12.66
C LYS A 112 9.57 10.84 -13.68
N ARG A 113 10.64 10.17 -13.23
CA ARG A 113 11.52 9.36 -14.10
C ARG A 113 10.76 8.18 -14.71
N VAL A 114 10.01 7.43 -13.90
CA VAL A 114 9.21 6.28 -14.36
C VAL A 114 8.09 6.75 -15.30
N SER A 115 7.40 7.84 -15.00
CA SER A 115 6.37 8.42 -15.87
C SER A 115 6.91 8.79 -17.25
N LYS A 116 8.05 9.47 -17.30
CA LYS A 116 8.73 9.80 -18.55
C LYS A 116 9.07 8.53 -19.35
N PHE A 117 9.68 7.55 -18.70
CA PHE A 117 10.05 6.28 -19.31
C PHE A 117 8.84 5.52 -19.90
N LEU A 118 7.75 5.37 -19.13
CA LEU A 118 6.55 4.67 -19.59
C LEU A 118 5.91 5.40 -20.79
N LYS A 119 5.88 6.73 -20.76
CA LYS A 119 5.38 7.55 -21.87
C LYS A 119 6.21 7.36 -23.15
N GLU A 120 7.53 7.34 -23.06
CA GLU A 120 8.42 7.09 -24.20
C GLU A 120 8.21 5.70 -24.82
N ARG A 121 7.69 4.75 -24.05
CA ARG A 121 7.35 3.39 -24.49
C ARG A 121 5.87 3.22 -24.88
N ASN A 122 5.07 4.29 -24.87
CA ASN A 122 3.63 4.25 -25.10
C ASN A 122 2.90 3.28 -24.16
N ILE A 123 3.31 3.25 -22.88
CA ILE A 123 2.66 2.47 -21.82
C ILE A 123 1.88 3.44 -20.94
N ASP A 124 0.58 3.20 -20.81
CA ASP A 124 -0.27 4.00 -19.93
C ASP A 124 0.04 3.70 -18.46
N TRP A 125 0.20 4.77 -17.67
CA TRP A 125 0.29 4.66 -16.22
C TRP A 125 -0.94 5.33 -15.57
N PHE A 126 -1.81 4.49 -15.02
CA PHE A 126 -3.00 4.92 -14.29
C PHE A 126 -2.69 5.05 -12.79
N GLU A 127 -2.80 6.28 -12.29
CA GLU A 127 -2.57 6.59 -10.88
C GLU A 127 -3.88 6.92 -10.17
N PHE A 128 -4.12 6.26 -9.03
CA PHE A 128 -5.35 6.38 -8.26
C PHE A 128 -5.09 7.08 -6.92
N SER A 129 -6.03 7.92 -6.48
CA SER A 129 -5.91 8.58 -5.17
C SER A 129 -5.95 7.54 -4.04
N GLN A 130 -4.94 7.55 -3.16
CA GLN A 130 -4.89 6.68 -1.98
C GLN A 130 -5.56 7.31 -0.75
N GLN A 131 -5.54 8.64 -0.70
CA GLN A 131 -5.93 9.43 0.45
C GLN A 131 -6.77 10.62 -0.02
N GLY A 132 -7.46 11.29 0.90
CA GLY A 132 -8.15 12.55 0.62
C GLY A 132 -7.21 13.75 0.39
N VAL A 133 -5.90 13.53 0.30
CA VAL A 133 -4.90 14.56 -0.01
C VAL A 133 -4.72 14.62 -1.52
N GLN A 134 -5.01 15.78 -2.10
CA GLN A 134 -4.80 16.03 -3.52
C GLN A 134 -3.47 16.76 -3.73
N ARG A 135 -2.58 16.20 -4.56
CA ARG A 135 -1.30 16.83 -4.90
C ARG A 135 -1.54 18.07 -5.78
N GLY A 136 -0.65 19.06 -5.69
CA GLY A 136 -0.67 20.24 -6.58
C GLY A 136 -1.76 21.28 -6.32
N ARG A 137 -2.44 21.23 -5.16
CA ARG A 137 -3.45 22.25 -4.81
C ARG A 137 -2.82 23.63 -4.64
N LYS A 138 -3.37 24.64 -5.31
CA LYS A 138 -2.97 26.05 -5.15
C LYS A 138 -3.54 26.72 -3.89
N ASN A 139 -4.67 26.22 -3.37
CA ASN A 139 -5.31 26.72 -2.14
C ASN A 139 -6.18 25.65 -1.44
N ARG A 140 -6.69 25.97 -0.25
CA ARG A 140 -7.51 25.08 0.59
C ARG A 140 -9.02 25.12 0.29
N LYS A 141 -9.48 25.88 -0.71
CA LYS A 141 -10.91 26.00 -1.03
C LYS A 141 -11.50 24.65 -1.45
N GLY A 142 -12.56 24.18 -0.78
CA GLY A 142 -13.16 22.88 -1.09
C GLY A 142 -12.36 21.67 -0.57
N TRP A 143 -11.25 21.87 0.17
CA TRP A 143 -10.40 20.77 0.63
C TRP A 143 -11.15 19.84 1.59
N ARG A 144 -11.87 20.43 2.55
CA ARG A 144 -12.60 19.66 3.56
C ARG A 144 -13.71 18.85 2.90
N GLU A 145 -14.48 19.49 2.02
CA GLU A 145 -15.60 18.89 1.30
C GLU A 145 -15.10 17.72 0.43
N ASN A 146 -14.02 17.93 -0.32
CA ASN A 146 -13.40 16.88 -1.14
C ASN A 146 -12.86 15.72 -0.29
N TRP A 147 -12.27 16.02 0.87
CA TRP A 147 -11.75 14.98 1.77
C TRP A 147 -12.89 14.11 2.30
N PHE A 148 -14.00 14.70 2.75
CA PHE A 148 -15.16 13.94 3.21
C PHE A 148 -15.86 13.18 2.08
N ALA A 149 -15.96 13.77 0.88
CA ALA A 149 -16.47 13.09 -0.30
C ALA A 149 -15.63 11.84 -0.60
N TYR A 150 -14.31 11.95 -0.59
CA TYR A 150 -13.39 10.82 -0.77
C TYR A 150 -13.56 9.76 0.33
N ALA A 151 -13.62 10.18 1.60
CA ALA A 151 -13.76 9.26 2.73
C ALA A 151 -15.08 8.45 2.69
N LYS A 152 -16.14 9.04 2.13
CA LYS A 152 -17.46 8.42 1.95
C LYS A 152 -17.62 7.59 0.67
N THR A 153 -16.67 7.66 -0.26
CA THR A 153 -16.71 6.82 -1.46
C THR A 153 -16.79 5.34 -1.06
N PRO A 154 -17.75 4.56 -1.59
CA PRO A 154 -17.90 3.16 -1.24
C PRO A 154 -16.58 2.39 -1.33
N ILE A 155 -16.36 1.49 -0.36
CA ILE A 155 -15.19 0.60 -0.37
C ILE A 155 -15.22 -0.27 -1.61
N GLN A 156 -14.10 -0.29 -2.33
CA GLN A 156 -13.99 -1.13 -3.52
C GLN A 156 -13.81 -2.59 -3.12
N GLU A 157 -14.82 -3.41 -3.42
CA GLU A 157 -14.71 -4.86 -3.33
C GLU A 157 -13.86 -5.40 -4.47
N ILE A 158 -12.94 -6.31 -4.14
CA ILE A 158 -11.99 -6.91 -5.08
C ILE A 158 -12.17 -8.42 -5.04
N SER A 159 -12.51 -8.98 -6.20
CA SER A 159 -12.74 -10.40 -6.37
C SER A 159 -11.45 -11.06 -6.88
N LEU A 160 -10.61 -11.53 -5.96
CA LEU A 160 -9.31 -12.14 -6.29
C LEU A 160 -9.46 -13.46 -7.07
N ASN A 161 -10.60 -14.14 -7.02
CA ASN A 161 -10.85 -15.33 -7.84
C ASN A 161 -10.82 -15.08 -9.36
N LYS A 162 -10.94 -13.83 -9.81
CA LYS A 162 -10.85 -13.45 -11.24
C LYS A 162 -9.44 -13.06 -11.67
N ILE A 163 -8.49 -12.98 -10.73
CA ILE A 163 -7.15 -12.50 -11.06
C ILE A 163 -6.38 -13.59 -11.81
N GLN A 164 -5.78 -13.22 -12.94
CA GLN A 164 -4.80 -14.05 -13.62
C GLN A 164 -3.44 -13.52 -13.25
N LEU A 165 -2.83 -14.04 -12.19
CA LEU A 165 -1.50 -13.58 -11.79
C LEU A 165 -0.40 -14.27 -12.57
N ILE A 166 0.68 -13.53 -12.80
CA ILE A 166 1.92 -14.06 -13.36
C ILE A 166 3.05 -13.89 -12.38
N SER A 167 3.89 -14.91 -12.32
CA SER A 167 5.16 -14.87 -11.61
C SER A 167 6.30 -14.75 -12.59
N LEU A 168 7.35 -14.06 -12.18
CA LEU A 168 8.56 -13.93 -12.99
C LEU A 168 9.47 -15.16 -12.77
N SER A 169 10.14 -15.59 -13.83
CA SER A 169 11.00 -16.77 -13.75
C SER A 169 12.24 -16.49 -12.88
N LYS A 170 12.89 -17.55 -12.38
CA LYS A 170 14.15 -17.40 -11.62
C LYS A 170 15.24 -16.75 -12.46
N GLU A 171 15.24 -17.02 -13.76
CA GLU A 171 16.14 -16.40 -14.73
C GLU A 171 15.88 -14.90 -14.83
N PHE A 172 14.61 -14.46 -14.84
CA PHE A 172 14.29 -13.04 -14.77
C PHE A 172 14.82 -12.40 -13.48
N HIS A 173 14.59 -13.04 -12.33
CA HIS A 173 15.10 -12.56 -11.03
C HIS A 173 16.62 -12.43 -10.99
N SER A 174 17.34 -13.34 -11.65
CA SER A 174 18.81 -13.32 -11.72
C SER A 174 19.39 -12.14 -12.50
N LYS A 175 18.57 -11.39 -13.26
CA LYS A 175 18.97 -10.15 -13.93
C LYS A 175 19.29 -9.01 -12.95
N PHE A 176 18.95 -9.17 -11.67
CA PHE A 176 19.17 -8.19 -10.62
C PHE A 176 20.12 -8.77 -9.57
N HIS A 177 20.99 -7.91 -9.03
CA HIS A 177 21.79 -8.23 -7.85
C HIS A 177 20.92 -8.16 -6.59
N GLN A 178 20.03 -9.15 -6.43
CA GLN A 178 19.14 -9.25 -5.29
C GLN A 178 19.97 -9.35 -4.00
N LYS A 179 19.83 -8.37 -3.09
CA LYS A 179 20.35 -8.55 -1.73
C LYS A 179 19.32 -9.32 -0.91
N PRO A 180 19.76 -10.27 -0.06
CA PRO A 180 18.85 -10.89 0.88
C PRO A 180 18.18 -9.82 1.74
N ILE A 181 16.92 -10.05 2.09
CA ILE A 181 16.22 -9.20 3.06
C ILE A 181 17.02 -9.23 4.38
N PRO A 182 17.38 -8.08 4.97
CA PRO A 182 18.14 -8.02 6.21
C PRO A 182 17.49 -8.80 7.36
N GLU A 183 18.32 -9.44 8.20
CA GLU A 183 17.82 -10.17 9.38
C GLU A 183 17.12 -9.26 10.38
N SER A 184 17.58 -8.02 10.48
CA SER A 184 16.94 -7.00 11.31
C SER A 184 15.48 -6.74 10.88
N TRP A 185 15.14 -6.88 9.60
CA TRP A 185 13.77 -6.70 9.10
C TRP A 185 12.90 -7.94 9.31
N LYS A 186 13.50 -9.13 9.41
CA LYS A 186 12.81 -10.39 9.67
C LYS A 186 12.53 -10.64 11.14
N THR A 187 13.37 -10.10 12.03
CA THR A 187 13.27 -10.30 13.47
C THR A 187 12.26 -9.34 14.10
N PRO A 188 11.20 -9.84 14.77
CA PRO A 188 10.27 -8.99 15.51
C PRO A 188 10.97 -8.25 16.65
N VAL A 189 10.57 -7.00 16.89
CA VAL A 189 11.06 -6.20 18.01
C VAL A 189 9.96 -6.05 19.06
N LYS A 190 10.31 -6.30 20.32
CA LYS A 190 9.39 -6.14 21.45
C LYS A 190 8.78 -4.73 21.44
N ASP A 191 7.49 -4.64 21.73
CA ASP A 191 6.73 -3.38 21.80
C ASP A 191 6.61 -2.57 20.49
N MET A 192 7.12 -3.10 19.37
CA MET A 192 6.86 -2.57 18.03
C MET A 192 5.58 -3.18 17.46
N GLN A 193 4.79 -2.36 16.77
CA GLN A 193 3.60 -2.86 16.09
C GLN A 193 4.01 -3.68 14.87
N LYS A 194 3.47 -4.89 14.77
CA LYS A 194 3.64 -5.76 13.60
C LYS A 194 2.93 -5.16 12.39
N GLY A 195 3.59 -5.20 11.22
CA GLY A 195 3.00 -4.85 9.93
C GLY A 195 1.87 -5.78 9.47
N GLY A 196 1.20 -5.40 8.39
CA GLY A 196 0.14 -6.19 7.75
C GLY A 196 -1.24 -5.56 7.80
N GLU A 197 -2.00 -5.79 6.74
CA GLU A 197 -3.40 -5.39 6.59
C GLU A 197 -4.27 -6.05 7.65
N ARG A 198 -4.14 -7.38 7.85
CA ARG A 198 -4.92 -8.10 8.86
C ARG A 198 -4.64 -7.59 10.27
N MET A 199 -3.39 -7.21 10.54
CA MET A 199 -3.01 -6.62 11.82
C MET A 199 -3.62 -5.22 11.98
N GLY A 200 -3.62 -4.40 10.93
CA GLY A 200 -4.31 -3.12 10.90
C GLY A 200 -5.79 -3.25 11.28
N TRP A 201 -6.51 -4.18 10.65
CA TRP A 201 -7.91 -4.47 10.97
C TRP A 201 -8.10 -4.91 12.42
N ARG A 202 -7.20 -5.73 12.96
CA ARG A 202 -7.24 -6.14 14.38
C ARG A 202 -7.13 -4.93 15.32
N TYR A 203 -6.22 -4.00 15.03
CA TYR A 203 -6.08 -2.76 15.81
C TYR A 203 -7.30 -1.84 15.70
N LEU A 204 -7.86 -1.71 14.49
CA LEU A 204 -9.06 -0.90 14.24
C LEU A 204 -10.26 -1.45 15.01
N LYS A 205 -10.51 -2.76 14.90
CA LYS A 205 -11.60 -3.43 15.61
C LYS A 205 -11.45 -3.29 17.13
N SER A 206 -10.28 -3.61 17.66
CA SER A 206 -9.98 -3.44 19.10
C SER A 206 -10.18 -2.00 19.57
N PHE A 207 -9.84 -1.00 18.75
CA PHE A 207 -10.06 0.39 19.09
C PHE A 207 -11.56 0.72 19.15
N LEU A 208 -12.30 0.41 18.09
CA LEU A 208 -13.71 0.75 17.95
C LEU A 208 -14.62 0.00 18.94
N ASP A 209 -14.31 -1.25 19.25
CA ASP A 209 -15.13 -2.07 20.14
C ASP A 209 -14.92 -1.74 21.63
N ASP A 210 -13.74 -1.26 22.02
CA ASP A 210 -13.42 -1.07 23.43
C ASP A 210 -12.61 0.20 23.73
N ARG A 211 -11.43 0.35 23.13
CA ARG A 211 -10.44 1.35 23.59
C ARG A 211 -10.86 2.80 23.33
N VAL A 212 -11.74 3.03 22.34
CA VAL A 212 -12.26 4.36 21.97
C VAL A 212 -12.94 5.09 23.13
N LYS A 213 -13.54 4.35 24.09
CA LYS A 213 -14.22 4.93 25.26
C LYS A 213 -13.30 5.83 26.10
N ASN A 214 -12.01 5.48 26.15
CA ASN A 214 -11.01 6.18 26.95
C ASN A 214 -10.18 7.19 26.13
N TYR A 215 -10.45 7.32 24.83
CA TYR A 215 -9.62 8.10 23.90
C TYR A 215 -9.42 9.55 24.35
N ASN A 216 -10.51 10.26 24.67
CA ASN A 216 -10.45 11.67 25.08
C ASN A 216 -9.62 11.89 26.35
N TRP A 217 -9.59 10.90 27.25
CA TRP A 217 -8.86 10.98 28.52
C TRP A 217 -7.39 10.57 28.40
N HIS A 218 -7.06 9.71 27.43
CA HIS A 218 -5.76 9.07 27.31
C HIS A 218 -4.87 9.67 26.21
N ILE A 219 -5.43 10.43 25.27
CA ILE A 219 -4.68 10.92 24.09
C ILE A 219 -3.44 11.76 24.45
N SER A 220 -3.52 12.57 25.49
CA SER A 220 -2.42 13.46 25.92
C SER A 220 -1.45 12.83 26.91
N LYS A 221 -1.66 11.57 27.32
CA LYS A 221 -0.86 10.88 28.35
C LYS A 221 0.05 9.84 27.69
N PRO A 222 1.39 10.01 27.66
CA PRO A 222 2.29 9.12 26.93
C PRO A 222 2.11 7.63 27.25
N GLU A 223 1.98 7.28 28.53
CA GLU A 223 1.86 5.91 29.02
C GLU A 223 0.50 5.29 28.64
N LEU A 224 -0.57 6.09 28.77
CA LEU A 224 -1.93 5.64 28.49
C LEU A 224 -2.28 5.70 27.00
N SER A 225 -1.57 6.48 26.19
CA SER A 225 -1.81 6.58 24.75
C SER A 225 -1.58 5.24 24.03
N ARG A 226 -0.72 4.37 24.57
CA ARG A 226 -0.47 3.03 24.00
C ARG A 226 -1.72 2.16 24.02
N THR A 227 -2.53 2.28 25.06
CA THR A 227 -3.75 1.49 25.25
C THR A 227 -5.00 2.27 24.86
N GLY A 228 -5.02 3.60 25.00
CA GLY A 228 -6.20 4.44 24.75
C GLY A 228 -6.33 5.01 23.32
N CYS A 229 -5.25 5.11 22.53
CA CYS A 229 -5.32 5.63 21.16
C CYS A 229 -5.48 4.52 20.12
N SER A 230 -5.92 4.87 18.91
CA SER A 230 -6.18 3.89 17.85
C SER A 230 -4.98 3.01 17.49
N ARG A 231 -3.76 3.57 17.58
CA ARG A 231 -2.50 2.94 17.12
C ARG A 231 -2.53 2.63 15.61
N LEU A 232 -3.34 3.36 14.83
CA LEU A 232 -3.52 3.10 13.39
C LEU A 232 -2.51 3.82 12.48
N SER A 233 -1.71 4.74 13.01
CA SER A 233 -0.81 5.57 12.22
C SER A 233 0.15 4.79 11.31
N PRO A 234 0.85 3.71 11.72
CA PRO A 234 1.74 3.00 10.81
C PRO A 234 0.98 2.26 9.70
N TYR A 235 -0.22 1.74 9.99
CA TYR A 235 -1.06 1.05 9.00
C TYR A 235 -1.62 2.02 7.96
N LEU A 236 -1.97 3.25 8.37
CA LEU A 236 -2.38 4.31 7.44
C LEU A 236 -1.18 4.85 6.63
N ALA A 237 -0.02 5.01 7.26
CA ALA A 237 1.19 5.53 6.61
C ALA A 237 1.72 4.61 5.50
N TRP A 238 1.64 3.29 5.69
CA TRP A 238 2.03 2.28 4.70
C TRP A 238 0.83 1.66 3.95
N GLY A 239 -0.36 2.22 4.16
CA GLY A 239 -1.57 1.87 3.43
C GLY A 239 -2.03 0.42 3.59
N CYS A 240 -1.66 -0.23 4.69
CA CYS A 240 -2.24 -1.48 5.18
C CYS A 240 -3.73 -1.32 5.53
N LEU A 241 -4.16 -0.10 5.82
CA LEU A 241 -5.56 0.31 5.85
C LEU A 241 -5.74 1.55 4.99
N SER A 242 -6.85 1.64 4.29
CA SER A 242 -7.27 2.88 3.65
C SER A 242 -7.97 3.80 4.65
N ILE A 243 -7.88 5.11 4.42
CA ILE A 243 -8.62 6.09 5.24
C ILE A 243 -10.14 5.92 5.09
N ARG A 244 -10.61 5.42 3.92
CA ARG A 244 -12.02 5.13 3.69
C ARG A 244 -12.50 4.00 4.60
N GLN A 245 -11.71 2.92 4.70
CA GLN A 245 -12.00 1.78 5.58
C GLN A 245 -12.12 2.24 7.04
N VAL A 246 -11.15 3.02 7.52
CA VAL A 246 -11.15 3.53 8.90
C VAL A 246 -12.33 4.48 9.15
N PHE A 247 -12.60 5.41 8.23
CA PHE A 247 -13.67 6.39 8.36
C PHE A 247 -15.05 5.71 8.39
N GLN A 248 -15.34 4.85 7.41
CA GLN A 248 -16.64 4.19 7.30
C GLN A 248 -16.88 3.20 8.43
N ALA A 249 -15.87 2.44 8.86
CA ALA A 249 -15.99 1.58 10.04
C ALA A 249 -16.30 2.39 11.32
N SER A 250 -15.73 3.59 11.45
CA SER A 250 -15.97 4.47 12.60
C SER A 250 -17.39 5.05 12.60
N GLU A 251 -17.90 5.47 11.43
CA GLU A 251 -19.28 5.97 11.31
C GLU A 251 -20.30 4.85 11.55
N ASN A 252 -20.08 3.65 11.00
CA ASN A 252 -20.95 2.50 11.25
C ASN A 252 -21.02 2.17 12.75
N LYS A 253 -19.87 2.17 13.46
CA LYS A 253 -19.85 1.89 14.90
C LYS A 253 -20.61 2.94 15.72
N LYS A 254 -20.55 4.20 15.29
CA LYS A 254 -21.27 5.31 15.91
C LYS A 254 -22.78 5.18 15.70
N GLU A 255 -23.22 4.68 14.56
CA GLU A 255 -24.64 4.38 14.29
C GLU A 255 -25.13 3.21 15.14
N GLU A 256 -24.35 2.12 15.23
CA GLU A 256 -24.63 1.00 16.15
C GLU A 256 -24.78 1.47 17.60
N GLY A 257 -23.84 2.30 18.08
CA GLY A 257 -23.87 2.81 19.45
C GLY A 257 -24.99 3.82 19.74
N LYS A 258 -25.58 4.45 18.70
CA LYS A 258 -26.78 5.29 18.83
C LYS A 258 -28.06 4.45 18.91
N SER A 259 -28.08 3.27 18.29
CA SER A 259 -29.21 2.33 18.34
C SER A 259 -29.30 1.54 19.65
N ILE A 260 -28.32 1.69 20.56
CA ILE A 260 -28.24 1.00 21.87
C ILE A 260 -28.43 2.00 23.03
N ARG A 261 -29.07 3.15 22.79
CA ARG A 261 -29.44 4.11 23.84
C ARG A 261 -30.94 4.19 24.03
#